data_AF-A0AA96GAS0-F1
#
_entry.id   AF-A0AA96GAS0-F1
#
_cell.length_a   1.000
_cell.length_b   1.000
_cell.length_c   1.000
_cell.angle_alpha   90.00
_cell.angle_beta   90.00
_cell.angle_gamma   90.00
#
_symmetry.space_group_name_H-M   'P 1'
#
loop_
_entity.id
_entity.type
_entity.pdbx_description
1 polymer ?
#
loop_
_entity_poly.entity_id
_entity_poly.type
_entity_poly.pdbx_seq_one_letter_code
_entity_poly.pdbx_strand_id
1 'polypeptide(L)'
;MYAHWGTFTKNDTLGDCLGLAQSALQSQGFQVWDLAGDGDYQVIGGNNDVIANIVCVPQSGNIWLTVSAYSTDSTLAERTRNDVRSFIVNSIRID
;
A
#
# COMPACT_ATOMS: atom_id res chain seq x y z
N MET A 1 -12.42 -14.29 7.47
CA MET A 1 -11.36 -13.46 6.86
C MET A 1 -10.98 -12.40 7.86
N TYR A 2 -9.71 -12.32 8.21
CA TYR A 2 -9.15 -11.31 9.10
C TYR A 2 -8.68 -10.12 8.28
N ALA A 3 -8.77 -8.94 8.88
CA ALA A 3 -8.33 -7.69 8.28
C ALA A 3 -7.43 -6.95 9.27
N HIS A 4 -6.30 -6.46 8.77
CA HIS A 4 -5.39 -5.57 9.51
C HIS A 4 -5.19 -4.32 8.68
N TRP A 5 -5.25 -3.15 9.30
CA TRP A 5 -5.02 -1.88 8.63
C TRP A 5 -4.15 -0.96 9.47
N GLY A 6 -3.54 0.02 8.80
CA GLY A 6 -2.78 1.08 9.45
C GLY A 6 -2.67 2.28 8.53
N THR A 7 -2.63 3.47 9.14
CA THR A 7 -2.64 4.74 8.43
C THR A 7 -1.39 5.55 8.72
N PHE A 8 -1.01 6.43 7.82
CA PHE A 8 0.07 7.39 8.00
C PHE A 8 -0.03 8.51 6.95
N THR A 9 0.70 9.60 7.14
CA THR A 9 0.85 10.64 6.13
C THR A 9 2.23 10.59 5.52
N LYS A 10 2.34 10.93 4.22
CA LYS A 10 3.61 11.11 3.53
C LYS A 10 3.62 12.46 2.82
N ASN A 11 4.70 13.21 2.98
CA ASN A 11 4.89 14.49 2.31
C ASN A 11 5.44 14.25 0.89
N ASP A 12 4.55 13.86 -0.01
CA ASP A 12 4.84 13.50 -1.40
C ASP A 12 3.64 13.87 -2.29
N THR A 13 3.75 13.63 -3.60
CA THR A 13 2.62 13.74 -4.52
C THR A 13 1.74 12.48 -4.50
N LEU A 14 0.50 12.58 -5.01
CA LEU A 14 -0.38 11.42 -5.18
C LEU A 14 0.28 10.35 -6.06
N GLY A 15 0.83 10.76 -7.21
CA GLY A 15 1.48 9.83 -8.15
C GLY A 15 2.69 9.13 -7.54
N ASP A 16 3.49 9.85 -6.75
CA ASP A 16 4.63 9.25 -6.04
C ASP A 16 4.15 8.23 -4.99
N CYS A 17 3.12 8.55 -4.20
CA CYS A 17 2.57 7.65 -3.20
C CYS A 17 1.96 6.38 -3.83
N LEU A 18 1.22 6.52 -4.94
CA LEU A 18 0.69 5.39 -5.70
C LEU A 18 1.83 4.54 -6.29
N GLY A 19 2.85 5.16 -6.86
CA GLY A 19 4.04 4.46 -7.38
C GLY A 19 4.79 3.68 -6.30
N LEU A 20 4.94 4.27 -5.10
CA LEU A 20 5.51 3.59 -3.94
C LEU A 20 4.63 2.44 -3.46
N ALA A 21 3.31 2.58 -3.47
CA ALA A 21 2.38 1.51 -3.11
C ALA A 21 2.50 0.31 -4.06
N GLN A 22 2.55 0.56 -5.38
CA GLN A 22 2.78 -0.48 -6.38
C GLN A 22 4.15 -1.16 -6.18
N SER A 23 5.19 -0.36 -5.96
CA SER A 23 6.54 -0.88 -5.69
C SER A 23 6.57 -1.75 -4.42
N ALA A 24 5.83 -1.34 -3.38
CA ALA A 24 5.70 -2.11 -2.15
C ALA A 24 5.08 -3.49 -2.41
N LEU A 25 3.97 -3.55 -3.16
CA LEU A 25 3.33 -4.82 -3.52
C LEU A 25 4.27 -5.70 -4.37
N GLN A 26 4.93 -5.13 -5.37
CA GLN A 26 5.89 -5.86 -6.21
C GLN A 26 7.09 -6.38 -5.40
N SER A 27 7.56 -5.62 -4.41
CA SER A 27 8.64 -6.06 -3.50
C SER A 27 8.26 -7.28 -2.65
N GLN A 28 6.96 -7.48 -2.40
CA GLN A 28 6.43 -8.67 -1.72
C GLN A 28 6.24 -9.87 -2.68
N GLY A 29 6.53 -9.70 -3.98
CA GLY A 29 6.28 -10.71 -5.00
C GLY A 29 4.80 -10.85 -5.37
N PHE A 30 3.96 -9.87 -5.02
CA PHE A 30 2.53 -9.92 -5.33
C PHE A 30 2.22 -9.54 -6.78
N GLN A 31 1.14 -10.13 -7.28
CA GLN A 31 0.50 -9.62 -8.49
C GLN A 31 -0.21 -8.31 -8.14
N VAL A 32 -0.06 -7.30 -8.98
CA VAL A 32 -0.82 -6.05 -8.88
C VAL A 32 -2.01 -6.13 -9.83
N TRP A 33 -3.21 -5.87 -9.31
CA TRP A 33 -4.48 -5.95 -10.05
C TRP A 33 -5.06 -4.57 -10.39
N ASP A 34 -4.79 -3.58 -9.54
CA ASP A 34 -5.20 -2.17 -9.67
C ASP A 34 -3.92 -1.33 -9.58
N LEU A 35 -3.59 -0.58 -10.63
CA LEU A 35 -2.25 -0.06 -10.91
C LEU A 35 -2.15 1.41 -10.54
N ALA A 36 -0.97 1.86 -10.12
CA ALA A 36 -0.75 3.25 -9.71
C ALA A 36 -1.09 4.35 -10.75
N GLY A 37 -1.22 3.99 -12.03
CA GLY A 37 -1.36 4.92 -13.14
C GLY A 37 -2.67 4.79 -13.93
N ASP A 38 -3.67 4.08 -13.41
CA ASP A 38 -4.97 3.92 -14.09
C ASP A 38 -5.98 5.06 -13.80
N GLY A 39 -5.63 5.98 -12.90
CA GLY A 39 -6.44 7.15 -12.55
C GLY A 39 -7.18 7.02 -11.21
N ASP A 40 -7.08 5.86 -10.56
CA ASP A 40 -7.66 5.64 -9.24
C ASP A 40 -6.77 6.17 -8.11
N TYR A 41 -7.34 6.20 -6.91
CA TYR A 41 -6.68 6.68 -5.69
C TYR A 41 -6.14 5.51 -4.85
N GLN A 42 -6.01 4.32 -5.44
CA GLN A 42 -5.59 3.12 -4.74
C GLN A 42 -4.68 2.25 -5.59
N VAL A 43 -4.04 1.29 -4.94
CA VAL A 43 -3.32 0.20 -5.58
C VAL A 43 -3.69 -1.07 -4.83
N ILE A 44 -4.10 -2.10 -5.58
CA ILE A 44 -4.54 -3.37 -5.02
C ILE A 44 -3.71 -4.49 -5.62
N GLY A 45 -3.25 -5.40 -4.78
CA GLY A 45 -2.56 -6.61 -5.21
C GLY A 45 -2.52 -7.67 -4.14
N GLY A 46 -1.89 -8.79 -4.46
CA GLY A 46 -1.78 -9.90 -3.54
C GLY A 46 -1.43 -11.21 -4.24
N ASN A 47 -1.85 -12.29 -3.61
CA ASN A 47 -1.79 -13.65 -4.14
C ASN A 47 -3.03 -14.43 -3.65
N ASN A 48 -2.99 -15.77 -3.72
CA ASN A 48 -4.12 -16.61 -3.30
C ASN A 48 -4.37 -16.60 -1.78
N ASP A 49 -3.40 -16.16 -0.98
CA ASP A 49 -3.44 -16.24 0.48
C ASP A 49 -3.72 -14.90 1.15
N VAL A 50 -3.36 -13.79 0.51
CA VAL A 50 -3.52 -12.43 1.05
C VAL A 50 -3.79 -11.40 -0.04
N ILE A 51 -4.69 -10.46 0.26
CA ILE A 51 -4.96 -9.26 -0.54
C ILE A 51 -4.48 -8.05 0.25
N ALA A 52 -3.78 -7.13 -0.40
CA ALA A 52 -3.41 -5.83 0.14
C ALA A 52 -4.02 -4.71 -0.71
N ASN A 53 -4.62 -3.72 -0.04
CA ASN A 53 -5.14 -2.50 -0.64
C ASN A 53 -4.47 -1.30 0.02
N ILE A 54 -3.91 -0.41 -0.80
CA ILE A 54 -3.30 0.84 -0.37
C ILE A 54 -4.07 1.98 -1.01
N VAL A 55 -4.73 2.82 -0.20
CA VAL A 55 -5.42 4.01 -0.70
C VAL A 55 -4.62 5.25 -0.35
N CYS A 56 -4.44 6.14 -1.33
CA CYS A 56 -3.73 7.41 -1.23
C CYS A 56 -4.74 8.55 -1.38
N VAL A 57 -4.95 9.33 -0.32
CA VAL A 57 -5.91 10.44 -0.30
C VAL A 57 -5.16 11.77 -0.23
N PRO A 58 -5.24 12.63 -1.26
CA PRO A 58 -4.66 13.97 -1.19
C PRO A 58 -5.28 14.80 -0.08
N GLN A 59 -4.44 15.44 0.72
CA GLN A 59 -4.82 16.44 1.72
C GLN A 59 -4.07 17.74 1.45
N SER A 60 -4.33 18.79 2.25
CA SER A 60 -3.59 20.04 2.14
C SER A 60 -2.13 19.84 2.56
N GLY A 61 -1.25 19.71 1.57
CA GLY A 61 0.21 19.64 1.77
C GLY A 61 0.79 18.25 2.04
N ASN A 62 0.01 17.18 2.02
CA ASN A 62 0.50 15.80 2.11
C ASN A 62 -0.49 14.80 1.50
N ILE A 63 -0.10 13.52 1.45
CA ILE A 63 -0.99 12.41 1.17
C ILE A 63 -1.24 11.64 2.46
N TRP A 64 -2.50 11.36 2.77
CA TRP A 64 -2.87 10.41 3.80
C TRP A 64 -3.05 9.03 3.15
N LEU A 65 -2.39 8.02 3.72
CA LEU A 65 -2.41 6.65 3.22
C LEU A 65 -3.06 5.73 4.23
N THR A 66 -3.85 4.77 3.74
CA THR A 66 -4.22 3.57 4.48
C THR A 66 -3.62 2.36 3.78
N VAL A 67 -3.04 1.45 4.54
CA VAL A 67 -2.61 0.13 4.07
C VAL A 67 -3.46 -0.88 4.80
N SER A 68 -4.23 -1.66 4.06
CA SER A 68 -5.08 -2.74 4.59
C SER A 68 -4.68 -4.06 3.96
N ALA A 69 -4.66 -5.13 4.75
CA ALA A 69 -4.44 -6.49 4.26
C ALA A 69 -5.50 -7.45 4.80
N TYR A 70 -5.88 -8.42 3.96
CA TYR A 70 -6.99 -9.35 4.19
C TYR A 70 -6.54 -10.78 3.90
N SER A 71 -6.74 -11.70 4.85
CA SER A 71 -6.37 -13.10 4.71
C SER A 71 -7.23 -14.00 5.60
N THR A 72 -7.27 -15.31 5.32
CA THR A 72 -7.81 -16.31 6.25
C THR A 72 -6.86 -16.57 7.43
N ASP A 73 -5.60 -16.14 7.34
CA ASP A 73 -4.61 -16.14 8.42
C ASP A 73 -4.38 -14.71 8.95
N SER A 74 -4.70 -14.48 10.22
CA SER A 74 -4.52 -13.18 10.87
C SER A 74 -3.06 -12.74 10.93
N THR A 75 -2.14 -13.66 11.15
CA THR A 75 -0.70 -13.36 11.25
C THR A 75 -0.15 -12.94 9.89
N LEU A 76 -0.60 -13.60 8.83
CA LEU A 76 -0.23 -13.23 7.47
C LEU A 76 -0.76 -11.83 7.12
N ALA A 77 -2.04 -11.56 7.36
CA ALA A 77 -2.62 -10.24 7.11
C ALA A 77 -1.88 -9.13 7.90
N GLU A 78 -1.58 -9.35 9.18
CA GLU A 78 -0.83 -8.39 9.98
C GLU A 78 0.56 -8.13 9.42
N ARG A 79 1.32 -9.21 9.12
CA ARG A 79 2.67 -9.12 8.57
C ARG A 79 2.67 -8.40 7.23
N THR A 80 1.81 -8.79 6.30
CA THR A 80 1.70 -8.15 4.98
C THR A 80 1.41 -6.65 5.11
N ARG A 81 0.48 -6.25 5.98
CA ARG A 81 0.21 -4.83 6.24
C ARG A 81 1.43 -4.11 6.81
N ASN A 82 2.14 -4.73 7.76
CA ASN A 82 3.36 -4.16 8.34
C ASN A 82 4.48 -3.98 7.31
N ASP A 83 4.72 -4.98 6.48
CA ASP A 83 5.81 -4.99 5.50
C ASP A 83 5.56 -3.96 4.39
N VAL A 84 4.35 -3.95 3.81
CA VAL A 84 3.93 -2.95 2.82
C VAL A 84 4.01 -1.54 3.39
N ARG A 85 3.47 -1.31 4.59
CA ARG A 85 3.52 0.01 5.24
C ARG A 85 4.97 0.44 5.50
N SER A 86 5.81 -0.45 6.00
CA SER A 86 7.20 -0.13 6.34
C SER A 86 8.00 0.21 5.10
N PHE A 87 7.78 -0.50 3.99
CA PHE A 87 8.38 -0.15 2.70
C PHE A 87 8.04 1.29 2.28
N ILE A 88 6.75 1.65 2.30
CA ILE A 88 6.31 2.98 1.85
C ILE A 88 6.81 4.07 2.80
N VAL A 89 6.75 3.85 4.11
CA VAL A 89 7.22 4.81 5.12
C VAL A 89 8.73 5.07 4.96
N ASN A 90 9.53 4.02 4.79
CA ASN A 90 10.98 4.10 4.76
C ASN A 90 11.55 4.50 3.40
N SER A 91 10.76 4.44 2.34
CA SER A 91 11.18 4.90 1.02
C SER A 91 11.31 6.42 1.02
N ILE A 92 12.52 6.91 0.79
CA ILE A 92 12.84 8.33 0.63
C ILE A 92 13.23 8.50 -0.84
N ARG A 93 12.61 9.46 -1.55
CA ARG A 93 13.14 9.86 -2.86
C ARG A 93 14.34 10.77 -2.63
N ILE A 94 15.44 10.46 -3.30
CA ILE A 94 16.59 11.36 -3.45
C ILE A 94 16.44 11.90 -4.87
N ASP A 95 16.08 13.17 -4.98
CA ASP A 95 16.05 13.93 -6.23
C ASP A 95 17.43 14.54 -6.55
#